data_AF-A0A2P2C4H2-F1
#
_entry.id   AF-A0A2P2C4H2-F1
#
_cell.length_a   1.000
_cell.length_b   1.000
_cell.length_c   1.000
_cell.angle_alpha   90.00
_cell.angle_beta   90.00
_cell.angle_gamma   90.00
#
_symmetry.space_group_name_H-M   'P 1'
#
loop_
_entity.id
_entity.type
_entity.pdbx_description
1 polymer ?
#
loop_
_entity_poly.entity_id
_entity_poly.type
_entity_poly.pdbx_seq_one_letter_code
_entity_poly.pdbx_strand_id
1 'polypeptide(L)' 'MRATLVLRYVEDLSVEETARQLGVSVGSVKSQTHHALRRLRGALPDAQLLEEMS' A
#
# COMPACT_ATOMS: atom_id res chain seq x y z
N MET A 1 -6.98 1.29 4.96
CA MET A 1 -6.32 1.52 3.66
C MET A 1 -5.16 2.50 3.73
N ARG A 2 -5.33 3.80 4.01
CA ARG A 2 -4.19 4.75 4.04
C ARG A 2 -3.11 4.37 5.07
N ALA A 3 -3.51 4.07 6.31
CA ALA A 3 -2.59 3.63 7.36
C ALA A 3 -1.78 2.38 6.95
N THR A 4 -2.41 1.43 6.25
CA THR A 4 -1.74 0.23 5.73
C THR A 4 -0.60 0.56 4.78
N LEU A 5 -0.77 1.56 3.89
CA LEU A 5 0.28 1.95 2.96
C LEU A 5 1.41 2.72 3.65
N VAL A 6 1.08 3.60 4.60
CA VAL A 6 2.10 4.33 5.38
C VAL A 6 2.99 3.34 6.12
N LEU A 7 2.39 2.42 6.88
CA LEU A 7 3.14 1.42 7.63
C LEU A 7 3.98 0.50 6.73
N ARG A 8 3.45 0.10 5.57
CA ARG A 8 4.15 -0.84 4.66
C ARG A 8 5.24 -0.21 3.80
N TYR A 9 5.08 1.05 3.39
CA TYR A 9 5.93 1.67 2.35
C TYR A 9 6.66 2.94 2.80
N VAL A 10 6.21 3.57 3.89
CA VAL A 10 6.89 4.75 4.46
C VAL A 10 7.67 4.34 5.70
N GLU A 11 7.07 3.51 6.55
CA GLU A 11 7.70 2.99 7.78
C GLU A 11 8.38 1.62 7.59
N ASP A 12 8.32 1.07 6.36
CA ASP A 12 8.97 -0.17 5.94
C ASP A 12 8.66 -1.42 6.79
N LEU A 13 7.50 -1.43 7.45
CA LEU A 13 7.07 -2.58 8.25
C LEU A 13 6.67 -3.77 7.38
N SER A 14 6.90 -4.99 7.86
CA SER A 14 6.39 -6.22 7.25
C SER A 14 4.84 -6.28 7.25
N VAL A 15 4.27 -7.24 6.52
CA VAL A 15 2.82 -7.46 6.49
C VAL A 15 2.32 -7.89 7.87
N GLU A 16 3.10 -8.73 8.55
CA GLU A 16 2.85 -9.27 9.87
C GLU A 16 2.91 -8.17 10.94
N GLU A 17 3.93 -7.31 10.91
CA GLU A 17 4.03 -6.16 11.82
C GLU A 17 2.90 -5.16 11.61
N THR A 18 2.57 -4.86 10.34
CA THR A 18 1.43 -4.01 10.00
C THR A 18 0.12 -4.60 10.53
N ALA A 19 -0.09 -5.91 10.40
CA ALA A 19 -1.28 -6.60 10.86
C ALA A 19 -1.42 -6.50 12.39
N ARG A 20 -0.32 -6.76 13.10
CA ARG A 20 -0.23 -6.61 14.56
C ARG A 20 -0.52 -5.19 15.00
N GLN A 21 0.08 -4.19 14.34
CA GLN A 21 -0.07 -2.78 14.72
C GLN A 21 -1.47 -2.23 14.45
N LEU A 22 -2.16 -2.74 13.43
CA LEU A 22 -3.53 -2.34 13.09
C LEU A 22 -4.60 -3.21 13.77
N GLY A 23 -4.23 -4.29 14.45
CA GLY A 23 -5.18 -5.21 15.07
C GLY A 23 -6.06 -5.97 14.05
N VAL A 24 -5.51 -6.26 12.87
CA VAL A 24 -6.23 -6.94 11.78
C VAL A 24 -5.49 -8.20 11.32
N SER A 25 -6.14 -9.03 10.51
CA SER A 25 -5.48 -10.22 9.94
C SER A 25 -4.46 -9.84 8.87
N VAL A 26 -3.43 -10.68 8.71
CA VAL A 26 -2.47 -10.60 7.57
C VAL A 26 -3.20 -10.58 6.22
N GLY A 27 -4.27 -11.36 6.07
CA GLY A 27 -5.11 -11.34 4.87
C GLY A 27 -5.76 -9.98 4.62
N SER A 28 -6.20 -9.29 5.68
CA SER A 28 -6.75 -7.93 5.59
C SER A 28 -5.69 -6.92 5.16
N VAL A 29 -4.44 -7.05 5.63
CA VAL A 29 -3.35 -6.17 5.19
C VAL A 29 -3.09 -6.35 3.69
N LYS A 30 -3.03 -7.60 3.20
CA LYS A 30 -2.83 -7.92 1.78
C LYS A 30 -3.95 -7.36 0.90
N SER A 31 -5.22 -7.60 1.25
CA SER A 31 -6.36 -7.11 0.47
C SER A 31 -6.45 -5.58 0.50
N GLN A 32 -6.27 -4.96 1.66
CA GLN A 32 -6.26 -3.49 1.77
C GLN A 32 -5.13 -2.86 0.95
N THR A 33 -3.94 -3.46 0.94
CA THR A 33 -2.80 -3.00 0.14
C THR A 33 -3.14 -3.06 -1.35
N HIS A 34 -3.63 -4.20 -1.83
CA HIS A 34 -4.03 -4.38 -3.22
C HIS A 34 -5.10 -3.35 -3.65
N HIS A 35 -6.15 -3.17 -2.86
CA HIS A 35 -7.21 -2.21 -3.16
C HIS A 35 -6.71 -0.75 -3.13
N ALA A 36 -5.86 -0.40 -2.17
CA ALA A 36 -5.32 0.94 -2.04
C ALA A 36 -4.39 1.30 -3.20
N LEU A 37 -3.51 0.36 -3.62
CA LEU A 37 -2.65 0.54 -4.80
C LEU A 37 -3.46 0.64 -6.08
N ARG A 38 -4.50 -0.20 -6.26
CA ARG A 38 -5.41 -0.10 -7.42
C ARG A 38 -6.07 1.27 -7.49
N ARG A 39 -6.54 1.80 -6.36
CA ARG A 39 -7.14 3.13 -6.28
C ARG A 39 -6.12 4.23 -6.57
N LEU A 40 -4.89 4.10 -6.06
CA LEU A 40 -3.82 5.07 -6.30
C LEU A 40 -3.44 5.13 -7.79
N ARG A 41 -3.29 3.97 -8.43
CA ARG A 41 -3.03 3.88 -9.89
C ARG A 41 -4.14 4.50 -10.72
N GLY A 42 -5.41 4.32 -10.33
CA GLY A 42 -6.53 4.96 -11.03
C GLY A 42 -6.67 6.47 -10.75
N ALA A 43 -6.03 6.98 -9.70
CA ALA A 43 -6.09 8.40 -9.31
C ALA A 43 -4.85 9.19 -9.71
N LEU A 44 -3.78 8.52 -10.15
CA LEU A 44 -2.58 9.12 -10.71
C LEU A 44 -2.62 8.91 -12.23
N PRO A 45 -3.04 9.92 -13.01
CA PRO A 45 -3.19 9.80 -14.47
C PRO A 45 -1.88 9.45 -15.19
N ASP A 46 -0.73 9.68 -14.54
CA ASP A 46 0.59 9.67 -15.16
C ASP A 46 1.63 8.83 -14.38
N ALA A 47 1.24 7.74 -13.72
CA ALA A 47 2.24 6.83 -13.14
C ALA A 47 3.19 6.24 -14.21
N GLN A 48 2.80 6.29 -15.48
CA GLN A 48 3.63 5.90 -16.63
C GLN A 48 4.74 6.92 -16.95
N LEU A 49 4.60 8.20 -16.59
CA LEU A 49 5.62 9.22 -16.88
C LEU A 49 6.89 9.05 -16.04
N LEU A 50 6.81 8.35 -14.90
CA LEU A 50 8.00 8.04 -14.08
C LEU A 50 8.88 6.95 -14.70
N GLU A 51 8.33 6.07 -15.54
CA GLU A 51 9.10 5.06 -16.28
C GLU A 51 9.82 5.66 -17.50
N GLU A 52 9.29 6.75 -18.08
CA GLU A 52 9.91 7.45 -19.22
C GLU A 52 11.04 8.42 -18.83
N MET A 53 11.20 8.71 -17.53
CA MET A 53 12.22 9.62 -16.99
C MET A 53 13.46 8.92 -16.40
N SER A 54 13.57 7.59 -16.53
CA SER A 54 14.71 6.80 -16.06
C SER A 54 15.49 6.16 -17.19
#